data_AF-A0A2V9H0W6-F1
#
_entry.id   AF-A0A2V9H0W6-F1
#
_cell.length_a   1.000
_cell.length_b   1.000
_cell.length_c   1.000
_cell.angle_alpha   90.00
_cell.angle_beta   90.00
_cell.angle_gamma   90.00
#
_symmetry.space_group_name_H-M   'P 1'
#
loop_
_entity.id
_entity.type
_entity.pdbx_description
1 polymer ?
#
loop_
_entity_poly.entity_id
_entity_poly.type
_entity_poly.pdbx_seq_one_letter_code
_entity_poly.pdbx_strand_id
1 'polypeptide(L)'
;MIRRLFMLLLVSIIVVGGSASFRPVQSASSDPCKQDHAAWLTQVLGKMSTIKPGMTRWDVLHVFRAEEGAPRLFRTEGGPATGLRETFVSQDCPYFKIDVEFKPWSFDLHNQDVIVNVSKPYVQFAATN
;
A
#
# COMPACT_ATOMS: atom_id res chain seq x y z
N MET A 1 -85.19 -14.62 0.51
CA MET A 1 -84.08 -14.63 1.52
C MET A 1 -83.02 -15.71 1.24
N ILE A 2 -82.78 -16.08 -0.03
CA ILE A 2 -81.77 -17.09 -0.43
C ILE A 2 -80.52 -16.46 -1.10
N ARG A 3 -80.57 -15.17 -1.43
CA ARG A 3 -79.47 -14.44 -2.08
C ARG A 3 -78.39 -13.91 -1.11
N ARG A 4 -78.64 -13.97 0.21
CA ARG A 4 -77.67 -13.55 1.24
C ARG A 4 -76.85 -14.71 1.82
N LEU A 5 -77.31 -15.95 1.66
CA LEU A 5 -76.63 -17.16 2.16
C LEU A 5 -75.57 -17.70 1.18
N PHE A 6 -75.64 -17.35 -0.10
CA PHE A 6 -74.63 -17.74 -1.11
C PHE A 6 -73.38 -16.84 -1.14
N MET A 7 -73.42 -15.68 -0.48
CA MET A 7 -72.29 -14.74 -0.40
C MET A 7 -71.27 -15.07 0.70
N LEU A 8 -71.58 -16.04 1.58
CA LEU A 8 -70.70 -16.45 2.70
C LEU A 8 -69.99 -17.79 2.46
N LEU A 9 -70.17 -18.41 1.30
CA LEU A 9 -69.66 -19.77 1.01
C LEU A 9 -68.69 -19.83 -0.17
N LEU A 10 -68.25 -18.69 -0.69
CA LEU A 10 -67.19 -18.60 -1.69
C LEU A 10 -66.07 -17.74 -1.12
N VAL A 11 -64.85 -18.28 -1.15
CA VAL A 11 -63.59 -17.68 -0.69
C VAL A 11 -63.28 -17.88 0.80
N SER A 12 -63.42 -19.11 1.27
CA SER A 12 -62.41 -19.69 2.16
C SER A 12 -61.33 -20.34 1.31
N ILE A 13 -60.08 -20.23 1.76
CA ILE A 13 -58.84 -20.78 1.19
C ILE A 13 -58.32 -19.83 0.09
N ILE A 14 -57.22 -19.12 0.30
CA ILE A 14 -55.86 -19.64 0.05
C ILE A 14 -54.82 -18.78 0.81
N VAL A 15 -53.98 -19.51 1.56
CA VAL A 15 -52.57 -19.26 1.90
C VAL A 15 -52.26 -18.26 3.01
N VAL A 16 -51.96 -18.86 4.16
CA VAL A 16 -50.94 -18.41 5.12
C VAL A 16 -49.63 -18.22 4.35
N GLY A 17 -49.48 -17.07 3.71
CA GLY A 17 -48.22 -16.60 3.17
C GLY A 17 -47.48 -15.95 4.32
N GLY A 18 -46.67 -16.73 5.04
CA GLY A 18 -45.72 -16.19 5.99
C GLY A 18 -44.97 -15.05 5.30
N SER A 19 -45.07 -13.84 5.86
CA SER A 19 -44.28 -12.71 5.41
C SER A 19 -42.83 -13.02 5.75
N ALA A 20 -42.17 -13.83 4.91
CA ALA A 20 -40.74 -13.78 4.77
C ALA A 20 -40.47 -12.38 4.24
N SER A 21 -40.24 -11.46 5.18
CA SER A 21 -39.64 -10.17 4.89
C SER A 21 -38.29 -10.51 4.28
N PHE A 22 -38.25 -10.61 2.94
CA PHE A 22 -37.02 -10.60 2.20
C PHE A 22 -36.43 -9.22 2.47
N ARG A 23 -35.63 -9.12 3.53
CA ARG A 23 -34.61 -8.08 3.59
C ARG A 23 -33.75 -8.38 2.37
N PRO A 24 -33.67 -7.49 1.36
CA PRO A 24 -32.50 -7.56 0.52
C PRO A 24 -31.35 -7.44 1.51
N VAL A 25 -30.54 -8.48 1.66
CA VAL A 25 -29.17 -8.27 2.06
C VAL A 25 -28.65 -7.42 0.92
N GLN A 26 -28.74 -6.10 1.10
CA GLN A 26 -27.80 -5.20 0.48
C GLN A 26 -26.47 -5.73 0.97
N SER A 27 -25.88 -6.63 0.18
CA SER A 27 -24.44 -6.79 0.12
C SER A 27 -23.93 -5.47 -0.45
N ALA A 28 -24.02 -4.41 0.37
CA ALA A 28 -22.96 -3.45 0.48
C ALA A 28 -21.79 -4.21 1.13
N SER A 29 -21.25 -5.22 0.42
CA SER A 29 -19.85 -5.55 0.59
C SER A 29 -19.08 -4.44 -0.13
N SER A 30 -19.16 -3.21 0.40
CA SER A 30 -17.98 -2.38 0.39
C SER A 30 -16.98 -3.17 1.22
N ASP A 31 -16.18 -4.02 0.57
CA ASP A 31 -15.12 -4.80 1.21
C ASP A 31 -14.34 -3.82 2.08
N PRO A 32 -14.51 -3.84 3.43
CA PRO A 32 -13.83 -2.88 4.29
C PRO A 32 -12.32 -3.04 4.16
N CYS A 33 -11.90 -4.26 3.83
CA CYS A 33 -10.55 -4.66 3.45
C CYS A 33 -10.02 -3.88 2.22
N LYS A 34 -10.82 -3.65 1.17
CA LYS A 34 -10.32 -3.01 -0.07
C LYS A 34 -10.13 -1.50 0.07
N GLN A 35 -10.99 -0.83 0.83
CA GLN A 35 -10.98 0.63 0.92
C GLN A 35 -9.86 1.15 1.82
N ASP A 36 -9.59 0.43 2.92
CA ASP A 36 -8.56 0.83 3.90
C ASP A 36 -7.14 0.52 3.40
N HIS A 37 -6.94 -0.61 2.70
CA HIS A 37 -5.62 -0.96 2.16
C HIS A 37 -5.16 -0.08 1.01
N ALA A 38 -6.08 0.36 0.14
CA ALA A 38 -5.71 1.27 -0.96
C ALA A 38 -5.32 2.66 -0.43
N ALA A 39 -6.04 3.17 0.57
CA ALA A 39 -5.72 4.43 1.23
C ALA A 39 -4.38 4.36 1.97
N TRP A 40 -4.17 3.29 2.75
CA TRP A 40 -2.90 3.00 3.42
C TRP A 40 -1.73 2.91 2.43
N LEU A 41 -1.89 2.16 1.34
CA LEU A 41 -0.84 2.00 0.33
C LEU A 41 -0.52 3.35 -0.33
N THR A 42 -1.53 4.15 -0.62
CA THR A 42 -1.34 5.51 -1.17
C THR A 42 -0.57 6.40 -0.20
N GLN A 43 -0.83 6.30 1.10
CA GLN A 43 -0.11 7.04 2.12
C GLN A 43 1.37 6.62 2.19
N VAL A 44 1.64 5.31 2.22
CA VAL A 44 3.02 4.77 2.27
C VAL A 44 3.79 5.20 1.01
N LEU A 45 3.24 4.96 -0.17
CA LEU A 45 3.87 5.36 -1.44
C LEU A 45 4.03 6.88 -1.55
N GLY A 46 3.07 7.65 -1.02
CA GLY A 46 3.13 9.10 -0.95
C GLY A 46 4.34 9.58 -0.15
N LYS A 47 4.55 9.03 1.06
CA LYS A 47 5.73 9.34 1.88
C LYS A 47 7.04 8.95 1.18
N MET A 48 7.11 7.75 0.59
CA MET A 48 8.30 7.31 -0.15
C MET A 48 8.64 8.24 -1.32
N SER A 49 7.61 8.78 -1.98
CA SER A 49 7.78 9.68 -3.13
C SER A 49 8.37 11.04 -2.78
N THR A 50 8.43 11.41 -1.50
CA THR A 50 9.03 12.67 -1.03
C THR A 50 10.53 12.71 -1.21
N ILE A 51 11.20 11.55 -1.19
CA ILE A 51 12.64 11.44 -1.36
C ILE A 51 13.02 11.67 -2.83
N LYS A 52 13.86 12.67 -3.09
CA LYS A 52 14.26 13.12 -4.44
C LYS A 52 15.77 13.39 -4.54
N PRO A 53 16.33 13.35 -5.76
CA PRO A 53 17.67 13.87 -6.02
C PRO A 53 17.86 15.28 -5.49
N GLY A 54 19.04 15.56 -4.93
CA GLY A 54 19.39 16.83 -4.27
C GLY A 54 19.13 16.86 -2.77
N MET A 55 18.33 15.93 -2.22
CA MET A 55 18.19 15.75 -0.77
C MET A 55 19.42 15.05 -0.17
N THR A 56 19.51 15.00 1.15
CA THR A 56 20.61 14.38 1.89
C THR A 56 20.29 12.94 2.31
N ARG A 57 21.31 12.16 2.66
CA ARG A 57 21.13 10.85 3.32
C ARG A 57 20.30 10.99 4.59
N TRP A 58 20.46 12.09 5.34
CA TRP A 58 19.66 12.38 6.52
C TRP A 58 18.16 12.43 6.21
N ASP A 59 17.75 13.02 5.07
CA ASP A 59 16.35 13.05 4.66
C ASP A 59 15.80 11.65 4.36
N VAL A 60 16.61 10.77 3.75
CA VAL A 60 16.24 9.36 3.51
C VAL A 60 15.94 8.65 4.83
N LEU A 61 16.77 8.86 5.85
CA LEU A 61 16.65 8.22 7.16
C LEU A 61 15.39 8.61 7.95
N HIS A 62 14.66 9.66 7.55
CA HIS A 62 13.37 10.00 8.15
C HIS A 62 12.22 9.12 7.66
N VAL A 63 12.33 8.56 6.45
CA VAL A 63 11.27 7.77 5.81
C VAL A 63 11.66 6.29 5.73
N PHE A 64 12.95 6.02 5.67
CA PHE A 64 13.51 4.69 5.49
C PHE A 64 14.55 4.34 6.56
N ARG A 65 14.88 3.06 6.65
CA ARG A 65 16.01 2.53 7.40
C ARG A 65 16.99 1.91 6.40
N ALA A 66 18.29 2.04 6.65
CA ALA A 66 19.29 1.29 5.88
C ALA A 66 19.05 -0.21 6.03
N GLU A 67 19.06 -0.95 4.92
CA GLU A 67 19.10 -2.41 4.97
C GLU A 67 20.48 -2.86 5.49
N GLU A 68 20.51 -3.92 6.30
CA GLU A 68 21.76 -4.46 6.81
C GLU A 68 22.67 -4.91 5.66
N GLY A 69 23.84 -4.29 5.56
CA GLY A 69 24.80 -4.58 4.52
C GLY A 69 25.76 -3.42 4.31
N ALA A 70 26.92 -3.71 3.71
CA ALA A 70 27.86 -2.66 3.33
C ALA A 70 27.33 -1.89 2.09
N PRO A 71 27.43 -0.56 2.06
CA PRO A 71 27.17 0.23 0.86
C PRO A 71 28.01 -0.29 -0.32
N ARG A 72 27.40 -0.39 -1.50
CA ARG A 72 28.08 -0.86 -2.71
C ARG A 72 28.62 0.32 -3.48
N LEU A 73 29.84 0.22 -4.00
CA LEU A 73 30.35 1.21 -4.94
C LEU A 73 29.53 1.10 -6.24
N PHE A 74 28.98 2.23 -6.68
CA PHE A 74 28.32 2.30 -7.99
C PHE A 74 29.25 2.95 -9.01
N ARG A 75 29.21 2.40 -10.21
CA ARG A 75 30.06 2.79 -11.33
C ARG A 75 29.18 2.85 -12.58
N THR A 76 29.23 3.98 -13.27
CA THR A 76 28.74 4.06 -14.66
C THR A 76 29.61 3.17 -15.53
N GLU A 77 29.03 2.28 -16.35
CA GLU A 77 29.78 1.30 -17.16
C GLU A 77 31.02 1.93 -17.83
N GLY A 78 32.20 1.37 -17.54
CA GLY A 78 33.49 1.83 -18.10
C GLY A 78 34.18 3.02 -17.41
N GLY A 79 33.53 3.71 -16.46
CA GLY A 79 34.13 4.85 -15.72
C GLY A 79 34.73 4.46 -14.35
N PRO A 80 35.42 5.36 -13.62
CA PRO A 80 35.76 5.15 -12.21
C PRO A 80 34.50 5.08 -11.32
N ALA A 81 34.60 4.51 -10.11
CA ALA A 81 33.46 4.50 -9.17
C ALA A 81 33.08 5.94 -8.82
N THR A 82 31.83 6.33 -9.09
CA THR A 82 31.36 7.72 -8.98
C THR A 82 30.57 8.01 -7.71
N GLY A 83 30.17 6.98 -6.98
CA GLY A 83 29.38 7.14 -5.76
C GLY A 83 29.13 5.85 -4.99
N LEU A 84 28.30 5.98 -3.96
CA LEU A 84 27.85 4.87 -3.11
C LEU A 84 26.39 4.57 -3.40
N ARG A 85 26.05 3.30 -3.55
CA ARG A 85 24.67 2.82 -3.66
C ARG A 85 24.32 2.00 -2.44
N GLU A 86 23.20 2.33 -1.83
CA GLU A 86 22.71 1.68 -0.62
C GLU A 86 21.21 1.41 -0.75
N THR A 87 20.78 0.28 -0.21
CA THR A 87 19.37 -0.12 -0.22
C THR A 87 18.75 0.25 1.10
N PHE A 88 17.56 0.83 1.03
CA PHE A 88 16.80 1.28 2.19
C PHE A 88 15.42 0.63 2.19
N VAL A 89 14.97 0.22 3.38
CA VAL A 89 13.64 -0.35 3.63
C VAL A 89 12.72 0.72 4.21
N SER A 90 11.47 0.75 3.78
CA SER A 90 10.47 1.68 4.32
C SER A 90 10.23 1.39 5.80
N GLN A 91 10.15 2.45 6.62
CA GLN A 91 9.85 2.30 8.05
C GLN A 91 8.40 1.85 8.30
N ASP A 92 7.46 2.22 7.42
CA ASP A 92 6.05 1.85 7.54
C ASP A 92 5.78 0.41 7.08
N CYS A 93 6.60 -0.13 6.17
CA CYS A 93 6.43 -1.47 5.60
C CYS A 93 7.76 -2.02 5.03
N PRO A 94 8.43 -2.94 5.75
CA PRO A 94 9.78 -3.43 5.39
C PRO A 94 9.89 -4.16 4.05
N TYR A 95 8.76 -4.52 3.43
CA TYR A 95 8.74 -5.12 2.09
C TYR A 95 9.03 -4.11 0.97
N PHE A 96 8.77 -2.83 1.22
CA PHE A 96 9.06 -1.77 0.27
C PHE A 96 10.49 -1.29 0.42
N LYS A 97 11.19 -1.23 -0.70
CA LYS A 97 12.59 -0.82 -0.78
C LYS A 97 12.81 0.24 -1.83
N ILE A 98 13.88 0.98 -1.64
CA ILE A 98 14.48 1.85 -2.65
C ILE A 98 15.99 1.63 -2.67
N ASP A 99 16.58 1.81 -3.83
CA ASP A 99 18.02 1.95 -3.96
C ASP A 99 18.34 3.43 -4.15
N VAL A 100 19.29 3.93 -3.37
CA VAL A 100 19.70 5.33 -3.39
C VAL A 100 21.17 5.39 -3.77
N GLU A 101 21.48 6.22 -4.76
CA GLU A 101 22.85 6.53 -5.15
C GLU A 101 23.23 7.90 -4.59
N PHE A 102 24.34 7.93 -3.87
CA PHE A 102 24.85 9.08 -3.18
C PHE A 102 26.15 9.58 -3.80
N LYS A 103 26.29 10.90 -3.86
CA LYS A 103 27.56 11.58 -4.03
C LYS A 103 28.03 12.07 -2.65
N PRO A 104 29.27 11.73 -2.23
CA PRO A 104 29.79 12.21 -0.97
C PRO A 104 29.91 13.73 -0.97
N TRP A 105 29.40 14.37 0.09
CA TRP A 105 29.57 15.82 0.30
C TRP A 105 30.91 16.13 0.98
N SER A 106 31.26 15.32 1.99
CA SER A 106 32.54 15.33 2.69
C SER A 106 32.83 13.92 3.21
N PHE A 107 34.11 13.54 3.29
CA PHE A 107 34.52 12.21 3.75
C PHE A 107 34.16 11.92 5.22
N ASP A 108 33.96 12.96 6.03
CA ASP A 108 33.75 12.82 7.47
C ASP A 108 32.27 12.79 7.88
N LEU A 109 31.34 13.12 6.96
CA LEU A 109 29.93 13.36 7.29
C LEU A 109 28.99 12.65 6.31
N HIS A 110 28.90 11.33 6.40
CA HIS A 110 28.04 10.49 5.56
C HIS A 110 26.55 10.88 5.55
N ASN A 111 26.03 11.49 6.62
CA ASN A 111 24.64 11.95 6.69
C ASN A 111 24.36 13.11 5.73
N GLN A 112 25.40 13.84 5.29
CA GLN A 112 25.30 14.94 4.34
C GLN A 112 25.48 14.49 2.89
N ASP A 113 25.71 13.20 2.66
CA ASP A 113 25.80 12.66 1.30
C ASP A 113 24.55 13.02 0.50
N VAL A 114 24.75 13.54 -0.70
CA VAL A 114 23.66 14.08 -1.54
C VAL A 114 23.16 12.99 -2.46
N ILE A 115 21.84 12.83 -2.53
CA ILE A 115 21.17 11.92 -3.43
C ILE A 115 21.37 12.37 -4.88
N VAL A 116 21.98 11.51 -5.69
CA VAL A 116 22.11 11.69 -7.14
C VAL A 116 20.96 10.99 -7.86
N ASN A 117 20.57 9.82 -7.36
CA ASN A 117 19.54 8.99 -7.99
C ASN A 117 18.78 8.20 -6.93
N VAL A 118 17.50 7.95 -7.21
CA VAL A 118 16.60 7.14 -6.37
C VAL A 118 15.82 6.23 -7.30
N SER A 119 15.81 4.93 -7.01
CA SER A 119 14.98 3.99 -7.75
C SER A 119 13.50 4.30 -7.54
N LYS A 120 12.65 3.76 -8.42
CA LYS A 120 11.23 3.62 -8.08
C LYS A 120 11.13 2.67 -6.87
N PRO A 121 10.16 2.90 -5.94
CA PRO A 121 9.81 1.93 -4.92
C PRO A 121 9.57 0.55 -5.52
N TYR A 122 10.16 -0.48 -4.94
CA TYR A 122 9.94 -1.87 -5.33
C TYR A 122 9.63 -2.74 -4.11
N VAL A 123 8.98 -3.88 -4.36
CA VAL A 123 8.66 -4.86 -3.32
C VAL A 123 9.69 -5.98 -3.39
N GLN A 124 10.29 -6.33 -2.25
CA GLN A 124 11.15 -7.50 -2.14
C GLN A 124 10.75 -8.30 -0.90
N PHE A 125 10.43 -9.57 -1.10
CA PHE A 125 10.23 -10.50 0.01
C PHE A 125 11.58 -10.84 0.65
N ALA A 126 11.63 -10.88 1.98
CA ALA A 126 12.73 -11.57 2.65
C ALA A 126 12.71 -13.01 2.13
N ALA A 127 13.81 -13.45 1.49
CA ALA A 127 13.92 -14.84 1.11
C ALA A 127 13.82 -15.66 2.41
N THR A 128 12.81 -16.52 2.50
CA THR A 128 12.85 -17.64 3.43
C THR A 128 14.06 -18.48 3.02
N ASN A 129 15.14 -18.38 3.80
CA ASN A 129 16.18 -19.40 3.80
C ASN A 129 15.64 -20.69 4.41
#